data_AF-A0A813DRW6-F1
#
_entry.id   AF-A0A813DRW6-F1
#
_cell.length_a   1.000
_cell.length_b   1.000
_cell.length_c   1.000
_cell.angle_alpha   90.00
_cell.angle_beta   90.00
_cell.angle_gamma   90.00
#
_symmetry.space_group_name_H-M   'P 1'
#
loop_
_entity.id
_entity.type
_entity.pdbx_description
1 polymer ?
#
loop_
_entity_poly.entity_id
_entity_poly.type
_entity_poly.pdbx_seq_one_letter_code
_entity_poly.pdbx_strand_id
1 'polypeptide(L)'
;MVHLLLLFVAGALALAPFAAVGARPESFDVSVYSVDLDADPAVRWRHVLDDFLDGPRGVSPFQQTYSAWLQGLACLFPAEFGTTASATASGTRLLAALDAGHPELAAELRTLSSALLQRQPSEAAFQAPLLAAAASIYVFANIAPRNTSDAPPPHGSACTSIVAVGPDGHVLHGRSLDFEPRDPIAASAVEVQFLSAGKVAYSCLHPLVSPTGLQWFTCLRPGAFSLSVNARSLGPKNEHNTTFDGLLARLGSGEQLLLGEVAAKAMAESDYGAALASLASLPVVSSNYFIVAGAGLGQGAIVTRFGNNSADADLWAVGSGASDGQPSWLRVQTNVDHWQTFASGAYATHRRQHAIDLLTASAASRNGSFVTDGDLWSAYLTDEALDTQSFTHRRAPEDTGVILRPTTIATLIMSPWASSAHPNLSRSLLNVSVWKTSPRILPPSASTKGVGAGAGEAAWGRGRGGRLTLTKSLADCMLQEWRDVQGVVRTIFGALCDVAHAQSSSVREVERRLGEVQEELVASLNRKADVSDLRAASGAAVDAQAAADFVSQRVEEEAQSVFEAQRAASEEVQALRTGLGELRAALEKQRADVQQWRASIE
;
A
#
# COMPACT_ATOMS: atom_id res chain seq x y z
N MET A 1 -37.20 51.77 16.89
CA MET A 1 -37.41 50.55 16.07
C MET A 1 -36.31 50.27 15.05
N VAL A 2 -35.33 51.16 14.81
CA VAL A 2 -34.19 50.88 13.89
C VAL A 2 -32.94 50.34 14.61
N HIS A 3 -32.89 50.35 15.95
CA HIS A 3 -31.79 49.74 16.72
C HIS A 3 -32.04 48.28 17.17
N LEU A 4 -33.24 47.72 16.93
CA LEU A 4 -33.50 46.30 17.22
C LEU A 4 -33.21 45.37 16.02
N LEU A 5 -33.01 45.92 14.82
CA LEU A 5 -32.76 45.14 13.61
C LEU A 5 -31.26 44.83 13.39
N LEU A 6 -30.36 45.59 14.03
CA LEU A 6 -28.91 45.39 13.90
C LEU A 6 -28.34 44.30 14.82
N LEU A 7 -29.08 43.90 15.87
CA LEU A 7 -28.72 42.76 16.73
C LEU A 7 -29.15 41.40 16.16
N PHE A 8 -30.03 41.38 15.16
CA PHE A 8 -30.46 40.14 14.49
C PHE A 8 -29.57 39.75 13.30
N VAL A 9 -28.71 40.65 12.81
CA VAL A 9 -27.80 40.38 11.67
C VAL A 9 -26.39 39.97 12.15
N ALA A 10 -26.03 40.19 13.42
CA ALA A 10 -24.75 39.76 14.00
C ALA A 10 -24.83 38.37 14.70
N GLY A 11 -26.02 37.76 14.83
CA GLY A 11 -26.23 36.47 15.50
C GLY A 11 -26.42 35.26 14.56
N ALA A 12 -26.31 35.45 13.24
CA ALA A 12 -26.48 34.40 12.23
C ALA A 12 -25.17 34.05 11.51
N LEU A 13 -24.04 34.16 12.21
CA LEU A 13 -22.69 33.77 11.77
C LEU A 13 -22.13 32.66 12.67
N ALA A 14 -23.01 31.79 13.17
CA ALA A 14 -22.64 30.54 13.82
C ALA A 14 -23.16 29.37 12.97
N LEU A 15 -22.24 28.49 12.60
CA LEU A 15 -22.45 27.19 11.96
C LEU A 15 -22.92 27.28 10.49
N ALA A 16 -22.00 27.70 9.61
CA ALA A 16 -22.00 27.09 8.29
C ALA A 16 -21.74 25.57 8.51
N PRO A 17 -22.63 24.67 8.08
CA PRO A 17 -22.29 23.26 8.08
C PRO A 17 -21.07 23.10 7.18
N PHE A 18 -20.09 22.32 7.63
CA PHE A 18 -19.03 21.81 6.77
C PHE A 18 -19.66 21.40 5.44
N ALA A 19 -19.01 21.83 4.34
CA ALA A 19 -19.41 21.53 2.99
C ALA A 19 -19.85 20.06 2.88
N ALA A 20 -20.97 19.83 2.22
CA ALA A 20 -21.56 18.51 2.05
C ALA A 20 -20.46 17.51 1.66
N VAL A 21 -20.22 16.53 2.54
CA VAL A 21 -19.44 15.33 2.22
C VAL A 21 -20.00 14.82 0.89
N GLY A 22 -19.15 14.76 -0.14
CA GLY A 22 -19.53 14.22 -1.45
C GLY A 22 -20.25 12.88 -1.26
N ALA A 23 -21.20 12.57 -2.16
CA ALA A 23 -21.93 11.31 -2.07
C ALA A 23 -20.94 10.15 -1.85
N ARG A 24 -21.10 9.41 -0.74
CA ARG A 24 -20.19 8.30 -0.39
C ARG A 24 -20.07 7.37 -1.60
N PRO A 25 -18.84 6.91 -1.95
CA PRO A 25 -18.68 5.94 -3.03
C PRO A 25 -19.54 4.71 -2.76
N GLU A 26 -19.99 4.06 -3.83
CA GLU A 26 -20.80 2.86 -3.70
C GLU A 26 -20.00 1.77 -2.98
N SER A 27 -20.63 1.05 -2.06
CA SER A 27 -20.00 -0.02 -1.27
C SER A 27 -20.72 -1.36 -1.46
N PHE A 28 -19.98 -2.46 -1.32
CA PHE A 28 -20.53 -3.79 -1.28
C PHE A 28 -21.33 -3.99 0.00
N ASP A 29 -22.39 -4.80 -0.10
CA ASP A 29 -22.99 -5.41 1.08
C ASP A 29 -22.04 -6.53 1.56
N VAL A 30 -21.58 -6.45 2.80
CA VAL A 30 -20.54 -7.33 3.32
C VAL A 30 -21.19 -8.56 3.94
N SER A 31 -21.11 -9.68 3.24
CA SER A 31 -21.54 -10.99 3.76
C SER A 31 -20.82 -11.32 5.07
N VAL A 32 -21.56 -11.83 6.06
CA VAL A 32 -21.03 -12.26 7.36
C VAL A 32 -21.05 -13.79 7.41
N TYR A 33 -19.90 -14.41 7.67
CA TYR A 33 -19.74 -15.84 7.84
C TYR A 33 -19.22 -16.19 9.23
N SER A 34 -19.45 -17.42 9.69
CA SER A 34 -18.82 -17.95 10.89
C SER A 34 -17.83 -19.05 10.52
N VAL A 35 -16.65 -19.06 11.15
CA VAL A 35 -15.62 -20.11 10.98
C VAL A 35 -15.27 -20.66 12.35
N ASP A 36 -15.39 -21.98 12.52
CA ASP A 36 -15.04 -22.66 13.77
C ASP A 36 -13.53 -22.91 13.83
N LEU A 37 -12.86 -22.30 14.81
CA LEU A 37 -11.42 -22.48 15.02
C LEU A 37 -11.09 -23.85 15.60
N ASP A 38 -12.06 -24.54 16.22
CA ASP A 38 -11.87 -25.87 16.79
C ASP A 38 -12.06 -26.97 15.73
N ALA A 39 -12.56 -26.61 14.54
CA ALA A 39 -12.70 -27.52 13.41
C ALA A 39 -11.37 -27.76 12.67
N ASP A 40 -11.26 -28.91 12.01
CA ASP A 40 -10.09 -29.25 11.20
C ASP A 40 -9.84 -28.15 10.13
N PRO A 41 -8.62 -27.58 10.05
CA PRO A 41 -8.25 -26.57 9.06
C PRO A 41 -8.58 -26.95 7.61
N ALA A 42 -8.57 -28.25 7.28
CA ALA A 42 -8.90 -28.78 5.95
C ALA A 42 -10.39 -28.69 5.58
N VAL A 43 -11.26 -28.34 6.53
CA VAL A 43 -12.71 -28.25 6.30
C VAL A 43 -13.34 -26.97 6.83
N ARG A 44 -12.72 -26.25 7.78
CA ARG A 44 -13.32 -25.09 8.48
C ARG A 44 -13.76 -23.93 7.58
N TRP A 45 -13.22 -23.85 6.36
CA TRP A 45 -13.57 -22.83 5.36
C TRP A 45 -14.52 -23.31 4.28
N ARG A 46 -14.79 -24.63 4.19
CA ARG A 46 -15.48 -25.21 3.02
C ARG A 46 -16.87 -24.62 2.81
N HIS A 47 -17.65 -24.45 3.88
CA HIS A 47 -18.99 -23.87 3.78
C HIS A 47 -18.98 -22.40 3.37
N VAL A 48 -17.99 -21.62 3.83
CA VAL A 48 -17.82 -20.20 3.43
C VAL A 48 -17.49 -20.12 1.95
N LEU A 49 -16.55 -20.95 1.50
CA LEU A 49 -16.12 -20.98 0.11
C LEU A 49 -17.22 -21.47 -0.82
N ASP A 50 -17.94 -22.54 -0.46
CA ASP A 50 -19.05 -23.05 -1.27
C ASP A 50 -20.15 -22.00 -1.44
N ASP A 51 -20.60 -21.37 -0.34
CA ASP A 51 -21.63 -20.33 -0.39
C ASP A 51 -21.18 -19.10 -1.21
N PHE A 52 -19.95 -18.62 -1.00
CA PHE A 52 -19.43 -17.46 -1.74
C PHE A 52 -19.27 -17.76 -3.24
N LEU A 53 -18.67 -18.91 -3.57
CA LEU A 53 -18.34 -19.28 -4.96
C LEU A 53 -19.57 -19.67 -5.78
N ASP A 54 -20.63 -20.18 -5.13
CA ASP A 54 -21.91 -20.45 -5.78
C ASP A 54 -22.82 -19.21 -5.82
N GLY A 55 -22.44 -18.16 -5.09
CA GLY A 55 -23.09 -16.85 -5.09
C GLY A 55 -22.80 -16.00 -6.33
N PRO A 56 -23.37 -14.79 -6.40
CA PRO A 56 -23.32 -13.93 -7.59
C PRO A 56 -21.92 -13.40 -7.94
N ARG A 57 -20.98 -13.42 -6.98
CA ARG A 57 -19.60 -12.95 -7.18
C ARG A 57 -18.70 -14.04 -7.79
N GLY A 58 -18.99 -15.31 -7.52
CA GLY A 58 -18.34 -16.46 -8.13
C GLY A 58 -16.81 -16.50 -7.99
N VAL A 59 -16.16 -17.17 -8.94
CA VAL A 59 -14.70 -17.38 -9.00
C VAL A 59 -13.91 -16.19 -9.56
N SER A 60 -14.57 -15.23 -10.21
CA SER A 60 -13.91 -14.14 -10.94
C SER A 60 -12.95 -13.29 -10.09
N PRO A 61 -13.30 -12.89 -8.85
CA PRO A 61 -12.37 -12.19 -7.95
C PRO A 61 -11.05 -12.94 -7.72
N PHE A 62 -11.11 -14.26 -7.58
CA PHE A 62 -9.93 -15.10 -7.36
C PHE A 62 -9.08 -15.20 -8.62
N GLN A 63 -9.71 -15.46 -9.77
CA GLN A 63 -9.00 -15.58 -11.04
C GLN A 63 -8.22 -14.29 -11.38
N GLN A 64 -8.87 -13.13 -11.26
CA GLN A 64 -8.25 -11.84 -11.54
C GLN A 64 -7.13 -11.52 -10.54
N THR A 65 -7.35 -11.80 -9.25
CA THR A 65 -6.34 -11.54 -8.21
C THR A 65 -5.10 -12.40 -8.40
N TYR A 66 -5.27 -13.73 -8.53
CA TYR A 66 -4.13 -14.63 -8.66
C TYR A 66 -3.38 -14.47 -9.98
N SER A 67 -4.07 -14.17 -11.07
CA SER A 67 -3.41 -13.83 -12.34
C SER A 67 -2.52 -12.60 -12.19
N ALA A 68 -3.02 -11.52 -11.56
CA ALA A 68 -2.24 -10.30 -11.37
C ALA A 68 -1.03 -10.50 -10.45
N TRP A 69 -1.20 -11.26 -9.36
CA TRP A 69 -0.11 -11.57 -8.44
C TRP A 69 0.95 -12.48 -9.07
N LEU A 70 0.56 -13.51 -9.83
CA LEU A 70 1.52 -14.35 -10.55
C LEU A 70 2.29 -13.55 -11.61
N GLN A 71 1.64 -12.63 -12.31
CA GLN A 71 2.31 -11.74 -13.27
C GLN A 71 3.37 -10.89 -12.58
N GLY A 72 3.06 -10.26 -11.46
CA GLY A 72 4.07 -9.44 -10.80
C GLY A 72 5.13 -10.24 -10.04
N LEU A 73 4.85 -11.49 -9.60
CA LEU A 73 5.91 -12.42 -9.22
C LEU A 73 6.86 -12.71 -10.38
N ALA A 74 6.32 -12.94 -11.59
CA ALA A 74 7.14 -13.15 -12.79
C ALA A 74 8.01 -11.93 -13.11
N CYS A 75 7.51 -10.71 -12.87
CA CYS A 75 8.29 -9.48 -13.02
C CYS A 75 9.40 -9.33 -11.96
N LEU A 76 9.08 -9.63 -10.69
CA LEU A 76 10.02 -9.45 -9.57
C LEU A 76 11.08 -10.56 -9.49
N PHE A 77 10.71 -11.77 -9.90
CA PHE A 77 11.49 -13.00 -9.77
C PHE A 77 11.39 -13.83 -11.07
N PRO A 78 11.96 -13.32 -12.18
CA PRO A 78 11.79 -13.93 -13.50
C PRO A 78 12.40 -15.34 -13.60
N ALA A 79 13.44 -15.65 -12.83
CA ALA A 79 14.01 -16.99 -12.81
C ALA A 79 13.03 -18.00 -12.20
N GLU A 80 12.39 -17.64 -11.09
CA GLU A 80 11.49 -18.49 -10.33
C GLU A 80 10.08 -18.56 -10.93
N PHE A 81 9.57 -17.48 -11.53
CA PHE A 81 8.17 -17.37 -11.96
C PHE A 81 7.98 -16.87 -13.41
N GLY A 82 9.05 -16.61 -14.17
CA GLY A 82 8.95 -16.06 -15.53
C GLY A 82 8.32 -16.98 -16.57
N THR A 83 8.18 -18.28 -16.28
CA THR A 83 7.49 -19.24 -17.16
C THR A 83 6.52 -20.07 -16.34
N THR A 84 5.48 -20.63 -16.96
CA THR A 84 4.54 -21.54 -16.28
C THR A 84 5.25 -22.73 -15.62
N ALA A 85 6.28 -23.28 -16.28
CA ALA A 85 7.04 -24.41 -15.75
C ALA A 85 7.85 -24.03 -14.52
N SER A 86 8.61 -22.93 -14.57
CA SER A 86 9.36 -22.44 -13.40
C SER A 86 8.42 -22.04 -12.26
N ALA A 87 7.34 -21.31 -12.55
CA ALA A 87 6.36 -20.90 -11.56
C ALA A 87 5.72 -22.10 -10.83
N THR A 88 5.39 -23.16 -11.57
CA THR A 88 4.83 -24.38 -10.99
C THR A 88 5.85 -25.10 -10.11
N ALA A 89 7.11 -25.19 -10.55
CA ALA A 89 8.19 -25.79 -9.77
C ALA A 89 8.47 -25.01 -8.48
N SER A 90 8.60 -23.67 -8.58
CA SER A 90 8.81 -22.77 -7.45
C SER A 90 7.62 -22.80 -6.47
N GLY A 91 6.40 -22.77 -6.98
CA GLY A 91 5.18 -22.91 -6.20
C GLY A 91 5.09 -24.26 -5.47
N THR A 92 5.59 -25.33 -6.08
CA THR A 92 5.63 -26.67 -5.44
C THR A 92 6.61 -26.69 -4.27
N ARG A 93 7.79 -26.09 -4.46
CA ARG A 93 8.79 -25.95 -3.39
C ARG A 93 8.27 -25.07 -2.25
N LEU A 94 7.56 -23.99 -2.58
CA LEU A 94 6.92 -23.13 -1.59
C LEU A 94 5.84 -23.86 -0.81
N LEU A 95 4.93 -24.57 -1.47
CA LEU A 95 3.88 -25.33 -0.80
C LEU A 95 4.47 -26.40 0.12
N ALA A 96 5.55 -27.07 -0.30
CA ALA A 96 6.26 -28.03 0.56
C ALA A 96 6.92 -27.37 1.78
N ALA A 97 7.46 -26.15 1.65
CA ALA A 97 7.97 -25.40 2.79
C ALA A 97 6.83 -24.99 3.75
N LEU A 98 5.70 -24.55 3.21
CA LEU A 98 4.51 -24.25 4.00
C LEU A 98 3.95 -25.50 4.69
N ASP A 99 3.98 -26.68 4.07
CA ASP A 99 3.60 -27.93 4.74
C ASP A 99 4.49 -28.25 5.94
N ALA A 100 5.79 -28.01 5.80
CA ALA A 100 6.76 -28.33 6.84
C ALA A 100 6.64 -27.41 8.06
N GLY A 101 6.51 -26.09 7.84
CA GLY A 101 6.47 -25.12 8.93
C GLY A 101 5.09 -24.58 9.31
N HIS A 102 4.12 -24.64 8.39
CA HIS A 102 2.79 -23.99 8.50
C HIS A 102 1.64 -24.90 8.03
N PRO A 103 1.49 -26.12 8.59
CA PRO A 103 0.62 -27.16 8.05
C PRO A 103 -0.87 -26.77 8.01
N GLU A 104 -1.37 -25.99 8.97
CA GLU A 104 -2.77 -25.53 8.95
C GLU A 104 -3.05 -24.62 7.74
N LEU A 105 -2.14 -23.68 7.47
CA LEU A 105 -2.25 -22.81 6.31
C LEU A 105 -2.18 -23.61 5.01
N ALA A 106 -1.27 -24.59 4.92
CA ALA A 106 -1.16 -25.43 3.73
C ALA A 106 -2.44 -26.26 3.50
N ALA A 107 -3.14 -26.67 4.56
CA ALA A 107 -4.45 -27.31 4.47
C ALA A 107 -5.56 -26.35 3.98
N GLU A 108 -5.58 -25.10 4.48
CA GLU A 108 -6.50 -24.07 3.99
C GLU A 108 -6.28 -23.75 2.51
N LEU A 109 -5.02 -23.59 2.09
CA LEU A 109 -4.63 -23.35 0.70
C LEU A 109 -5.13 -24.46 -0.23
N ARG A 110 -4.99 -25.73 0.16
CA ARG A 110 -5.51 -26.87 -0.61
C ARG A 110 -7.03 -26.90 -0.66
N THR A 111 -7.68 -26.52 0.43
CA THR A 111 -9.14 -26.43 0.50
C THR A 111 -9.66 -25.36 -0.47
N LEU A 112 -9.02 -24.20 -0.47
CA LEU A 112 -9.31 -23.12 -1.41
C LEU A 112 -9.06 -23.53 -2.87
N SER A 113 -7.89 -24.10 -3.15
CA SER A 113 -7.54 -24.65 -4.47
C SER A 113 -8.57 -25.65 -4.96
N SER A 114 -8.97 -26.61 -4.12
CA SER A 114 -9.97 -27.63 -4.47
C SER A 114 -11.34 -27.04 -4.74
N ALA A 115 -11.80 -26.10 -3.91
CA ALA A 115 -13.10 -25.44 -4.07
C ALA A 115 -13.15 -24.63 -5.38
N LEU A 116 -12.07 -23.92 -5.72
CA LEU A 116 -11.94 -23.14 -6.95
C LEU A 116 -11.87 -24.04 -8.19
N LEU A 117 -11.05 -25.09 -8.17
CA LEU A 117 -10.92 -26.04 -9.29
C LEU A 117 -12.20 -26.84 -9.53
N GLN A 118 -13.02 -27.08 -8.50
CA GLN A 118 -14.33 -27.71 -8.68
C GLN A 118 -15.26 -26.87 -9.57
N ARG A 119 -15.19 -25.53 -9.46
CA ARG A 119 -16.00 -24.62 -10.30
C ARG A 119 -15.31 -24.27 -11.63
N GLN A 120 -13.98 -24.19 -11.66
CA GLN A 120 -13.21 -23.83 -12.85
C GLN A 120 -11.98 -24.73 -13.04
N PRO A 121 -12.16 -25.99 -13.50
CA PRO A 121 -11.09 -26.99 -13.56
C PRO A 121 -9.91 -26.62 -14.47
N SER A 122 -10.15 -25.76 -15.48
CA SER A 122 -9.14 -25.36 -16.46
C SER A 122 -8.27 -24.19 -16.03
N GLU A 123 -8.57 -23.54 -14.90
CA GLU A 123 -7.80 -22.38 -14.44
C GLU A 123 -6.50 -22.83 -13.77
N ALA A 124 -5.37 -22.57 -14.45
CA ALA A 124 -4.06 -22.97 -13.97
C ALA A 124 -3.69 -22.26 -12.66
N ALA A 125 -4.09 -20.99 -12.49
CA ALA A 125 -3.80 -20.23 -11.27
C ALA A 125 -4.43 -20.84 -10.01
N PHE A 126 -5.46 -21.69 -10.16
CA PHE A 126 -6.13 -22.37 -9.05
C PHE A 126 -5.45 -23.66 -8.62
N GLN A 127 -4.44 -24.15 -9.36
CA GLN A 127 -3.63 -25.27 -8.94
C GLN A 127 -2.86 -24.91 -7.66
N ALA A 128 -2.91 -25.78 -6.65
CA ALA A 128 -2.38 -25.48 -5.31
C ALA A 128 -0.95 -24.89 -5.29
N PRO A 129 0.02 -25.37 -6.10
CA PRO A 129 1.35 -24.76 -6.17
C PRO A 129 1.33 -23.29 -6.61
N LEU A 130 0.61 -22.97 -7.69
CA LEU A 130 0.54 -21.61 -8.23
C LEU A 130 -0.29 -20.69 -7.33
N LEU A 131 -1.39 -21.22 -6.77
CA LEU A 131 -2.20 -20.50 -5.80
C LEU A 131 -1.38 -20.14 -4.54
N ALA A 132 -0.60 -21.09 -4.01
CA ALA A 132 0.28 -20.84 -2.87
C ALA A 132 1.32 -19.75 -3.16
N ALA A 133 1.91 -19.75 -4.36
CA ALA A 133 2.81 -18.69 -4.80
C ALA A 133 2.10 -17.34 -4.85
N ALA A 134 0.98 -17.26 -5.55
CA ALA A 134 0.20 -16.03 -5.70
C ALA A 134 -0.24 -15.47 -4.34
N ALA A 135 -0.83 -16.29 -3.48
CA ALA A 135 -1.31 -15.90 -2.16
C ALA A 135 -0.18 -15.45 -1.21
N SER A 136 1.06 -15.85 -1.48
CA SER A 136 2.25 -15.47 -0.69
C SER A 136 2.93 -14.19 -1.19
N ILE A 137 2.30 -13.42 -2.10
CA ILE A 137 2.88 -12.21 -2.70
C ILE A 137 3.48 -11.23 -1.69
N TYR A 138 2.84 -11.07 -0.51
CA TYR A 138 3.35 -10.21 0.54
C TYR A 138 4.68 -10.70 1.12
N VAL A 139 4.80 -12.02 1.31
CA VAL A 139 6.04 -12.63 1.80
C VAL A 139 7.16 -12.42 0.80
N PHE A 140 6.87 -12.56 -0.50
CA PHE A 140 7.81 -12.28 -1.60
C PHE A 140 8.24 -10.82 -1.68
N ALA A 141 7.33 -9.87 -1.43
CA ALA A 141 7.64 -8.44 -1.45
C ALA A 141 8.75 -8.06 -0.44
N ASN A 142 8.94 -8.85 0.62
CA ASN A 142 10.02 -8.61 1.59
C ASN A 142 11.39 -8.99 1.06
N ILE A 143 11.49 -9.96 0.14
CA ILE A 143 12.77 -10.43 -0.38
C ILE A 143 13.09 -9.83 -1.75
N ALA A 144 12.13 -9.11 -2.35
CA ALA A 144 12.29 -8.45 -3.64
C ALA A 144 13.46 -7.45 -3.60
N PRO A 145 14.33 -7.45 -4.63
CA PRO A 145 15.39 -6.45 -4.76
C PRO A 145 14.77 -5.06 -4.81
N ARG A 146 15.09 -4.18 -3.86
CA ARG A 146 14.70 -2.77 -3.94
C ARG A 146 15.77 -2.00 -4.70
N ASN A 147 15.51 -1.75 -5.99
CA ASN A 147 16.23 -0.70 -6.71
C ASN A 147 15.74 0.66 -6.19
N THR A 148 16.48 1.20 -5.22
CA THR A 148 16.39 2.57 -4.67
C THR A 148 15.00 3.01 -4.15
N SER A 149 14.97 4.15 -3.46
CA SER A 149 13.95 4.54 -2.46
C SER A 149 12.55 4.86 -2.98
N ASP A 150 12.29 4.83 -4.29
CA ASP A 150 11.11 5.50 -4.86
C ASP A 150 10.33 4.69 -5.91
N ALA A 151 10.70 3.44 -6.23
CA ALA A 151 9.86 2.62 -7.10
C ALA A 151 8.65 2.08 -6.29
N PRO A 152 7.39 2.42 -6.64
CA PRO A 152 6.26 1.73 -6.05
C PRO A 152 6.43 0.24 -6.35
N PRO A 153 6.32 -0.66 -5.35
CA PRO A 153 6.32 -2.07 -5.67
C PRO A 153 5.23 -2.31 -6.72
N PRO A 154 5.44 -3.19 -7.71
CA PRO A 154 4.41 -3.53 -8.71
C PRO A 154 3.09 -4.03 -8.09
N HIS A 155 3.05 -4.22 -6.76
CA HIS A 155 1.86 -4.42 -5.93
C HIS A 155 1.86 -3.44 -4.74
N GLY A 156 1.26 -2.27 -4.94
CA GLY A 156 1.28 -1.15 -3.98
C GLY A 156 0.37 -1.34 -2.77
N SER A 157 0.87 -1.94 -1.69
CA SER A 157 0.23 -1.77 -0.37
C SER A 157 0.47 -0.35 0.14
N ALA A 158 -0.57 0.38 0.52
CA ALA A 158 -0.36 1.63 1.25
C ALA A 158 -1.43 1.94 2.31
N CYS A 159 -1.61 1.01 3.24
CA CYS A 159 -2.54 1.11 4.35
C CYS A 159 -2.30 2.36 5.24
N THR A 160 -3.37 2.85 5.88
CA THR A 160 -3.32 3.91 6.90
C THR A 160 -4.18 3.49 8.09
N SER A 161 -3.58 3.38 9.28
CA SER A 161 -4.26 3.01 10.52
C SER A 161 -4.08 4.10 11.57
N ILE A 162 -5.14 4.38 12.31
CA ILE A 162 -5.20 5.50 13.26
C ILE A 162 -5.75 4.97 14.59
N VAL A 163 -5.06 5.25 15.70
CA VAL A 163 -5.62 5.12 17.04
C VAL A 163 -5.64 6.48 17.73
N ALA A 164 -6.80 6.89 18.24
CA ALA A 164 -7.00 8.23 18.77
C ALA A 164 -7.97 8.24 19.95
N VAL A 165 -7.69 9.08 20.95
CA VAL A 165 -8.56 9.25 22.11
C VAL A 165 -9.90 9.87 21.69
N GLY A 166 -10.98 9.25 22.12
CA GLY A 166 -12.36 9.69 21.99
C GLY A 166 -12.80 10.65 23.11
N PRO A 167 -13.97 11.28 23.00
CA PRO A 167 -14.49 12.23 23.99
C PRO A 167 -14.69 11.63 25.38
N ASP A 168 -14.90 10.32 25.48
CA ASP A 168 -15.08 9.56 26.71
C ASP A 168 -13.77 8.95 27.24
N GLY A 169 -12.64 9.23 26.60
CA GLY A 169 -11.32 8.72 26.98
C GLY A 169 -11.01 7.32 26.45
N HIS A 170 -11.96 6.64 25.80
CA HIS A 170 -11.69 5.38 25.08
C HIS A 170 -10.93 5.66 23.78
N VAL A 171 -10.23 4.66 23.24
CA VAL A 171 -9.43 4.82 22.01
C VAL A 171 -10.17 4.26 20.81
N LEU A 172 -10.51 5.13 19.86
CA LEU A 172 -11.04 4.76 18.55
C LEU A 172 -9.94 4.17 17.67
N HIS A 173 -10.27 3.16 16.86
CA HIS A 173 -9.34 2.54 15.92
C HIS A 173 -9.89 2.56 14.50
N GLY A 174 -9.28 3.38 13.64
CA GLY A 174 -9.60 3.47 12.21
C GLY A 174 -8.59 2.75 11.32
N ARG A 175 -9.04 2.28 10.15
CA ARG A 175 -8.18 1.76 9.08
C ARG A 175 -8.70 2.07 7.68
N SER A 176 -7.79 2.44 6.79
CA SER A 176 -7.92 2.29 5.33
C SER A 176 -7.02 1.16 4.86
N LEU A 177 -7.62 0.14 4.24
CA LEU A 177 -6.93 -1.00 3.63
C LEU A 177 -6.75 -0.74 2.14
N ASP A 178 -5.50 -0.61 1.72
CA ASP A 178 -5.13 -0.38 0.32
C ASP A 178 -4.18 -1.48 -0.17
N PHE A 179 -4.56 -2.17 -1.24
CA PHE A 179 -3.74 -3.19 -1.88
C PHE A 179 -4.17 -3.44 -3.34
N GLU A 180 -3.25 -3.89 -4.18
CA GLU A 180 -3.51 -4.19 -5.60
C GLU A 180 -3.45 -5.70 -5.88
N PRO A 181 -4.32 -6.24 -6.76
CA PRO A 181 -5.34 -5.55 -7.56
C PRO A 181 -6.60 -5.20 -6.76
N ARG A 182 -6.95 -3.91 -6.69
CA ARG A 182 -7.96 -3.40 -5.76
C ARG A 182 -9.35 -4.00 -5.95
N ASP A 183 -9.90 -3.91 -7.16
CA ASP A 183 -11.30 -4.25 -7.44
C ASP A 183 -11.63 -5.73 -7.19
N PRO A 184 -10.85 -6.71 -7.70
CA PRO A 184 -11.14 -8.10 -7.42
C PRO A 184 -10.91 -8.46 -5.94
N ILE A 185 -9.95 -7.83 -5.24
CA ILE A 185 -9.78 -8.07 -3.80
C ILE A 185 -10.98 -7.53 -3.01
N ALA A 186 -11.44 -6.31 -3.33
CA ALA A 186 -12.64 -5.73 -2.71
C ALA A 186 -13.88 -6.59 -2.96
N ALA A 187 -14.04 -7.11 -4.18
CA ALA A 187 -15.12 -8.03 -4.51
C ALA A 187 -15.04 -9.34 -3.71
N SER A 188 -13.87 -9.77 -3.23
CA SER A 188 -13.72 -10.97 -2.40
C SER A 188 -13.90 -10.74 -0.89
N ALA A 189 -14.07 -9.49 -0.44
CA ALA A 189 -14.12 -9.16 0.97
C ALA A 189 -15.45 -9.58 1.61
N VAL A 190 -15.32 -10.18 2.80
CA VAL A 190 -16.41 -10.64 3.68
C VAL A 190 -16.05 -10.32 5.13
N GLU A 191 -17.02 -10.34 6.03
CA GLU A 191 -16.77 -10.39 7.46
C GLU A 191 -16.77 -11.85 7.92
N VAL A 192 -15.77 -12.23 8.71
CA VAL A 192 -15.68 -13.57 9.30
C VAL A 192 -15.69 -13.47 10.81
N GLN A 193 -16.64 -14.15 11.43
CA GLN A 193 -16.74 -14.35 12.88
C GLN A 193 -16.09 -15.68 13.23
N PHE A 194 -14.91 -15.61 13.84
CA PHE A 194 -14.20 -16.80 14.29
C PHE A 194 -14.79 -17.28 15.61
N LEU A 195 -15.23 -18.53 15.64
CA LEU A 195 -15.79 -19.18 16.81
C LEU A 195 -14.72 -19.99 17.53
N SER A 196 -14.77 -20.01 18.85
CA SER A 196 -14.04 -20.97 19.68
C SER A 196 -14.97 -21.42 20.81
N ALA A 197 -15.01 -22.72 21.07
CA ALA A 197 -15.96 -23.37 21.96
C ALA A 197 -17.42 -22.96 21.67
N GLY A 198 -17.77 -22.81 20.38
CA GLY A 198 -19.11 -22.43 19.92
C GLY A 198 -19.52 -20.97 20.18
N LYS A 199 -18.60 -20.10 20.59
CA LYS A 199 -18.84 -18.67 20.84
C LYS A 199 -17.96 -17.82 19.93
N VAL A 200 -18.45 -16.65 19.52
CA VAL A 200 -17.64 -15.68 18.77
C VAL A 200 -16.45 -15.25 19.63
N ALA A 201 -15.25 -15.63 19.20
CA ALA A 201 -14.00 -15.19 19.79
C ALA A 201 -13.65 -13.79 19.29
N TYR A 202 -13.69 -13.59 17.96
CA TYR A 202 -13.43 -12.30 17.33
C TYR A 202 -14.00 -12.25 15.91
N SER A 203 -14.07 -11.06 15.32
CA SER A 203 -14.56 -10.84 13.95
C SER A 203 -13.55 -10.05 13.14
N CYS A 204 -13.38 -10.40 11.86
CA CYS A 204 -12.41 -9.76 10.98
C CYS A 204 -13.00 -9.44 9.61
N LEU A 205 -12.58 -8.33 9.02
CA LEU A 205 -12.70 -8.13 7.59
C LEU A 205 -11.66 -9.01 6.88
N HIS A 206 -12.12 -9.85 5.95
CA HIS A 206 -11.35 -10.91 5.33
C HIS A 206 -11.59 -10.97 3.81
N PRO A 207 -10.62 -10.60 2.97
CA PRO A 207 -10.64 -10.92 1.54
C PRO A 207 -10.44 -12.42 1.26
N LEU A 208 -11.43 -13.16 0.76
CA LEU A 208 -11.29 -14.63 0.63
C LEU A 208 -10.15 -15.09 -0.30
N VAL A 209 -9.61 -14.19 -1.13
CA VAL A 209 -8.44 -14.45 -1.99
C VAL A 209 -7.14 -14.68 -1.21
N SER A 210 -7.03 -14.34 0.08
CA SER A 210 -5.83 -14.67 0.87
C SER A 210 -6.19 -15.58 2.06
N PRO A 211 -5.58 -16.77 2.17
CA PRO A 211 -5.78 -17.65 3.31
C PRO A 211 -5.33 -17.03 4.64
N THR A 212 -5.82 -17.59 5.75
CA THR A 212 -5.74 -16.99 7.08
C THR A 212 -4.30 -16.70 7.51
N GLY A 213 -3.39 -17.66 7.35
CA GLY A 213 -2.00 -17.50 7.78
C GLY A 213 -1.22 -16.40 7.05
N LEU A 214 -1.60 -16.07 5.80
CA LEU A 214 -0.84 -15.16 4.93
C LEU A 214 -1.36 -13.70 4.94
N GLN A 215 -2.52 -13.45 5.54
CA GLN A 215 -3.31 -12.26 5.24
C GLN A 215 -3.13 -11.07 6.21
N TRP A 216 -3.49 -9.86 5.75
CA TRP A 216 -3.76 -8.69 6.61
C TRP A 216 -5.21 -8.68 7.09
N PHE A 217 -5.45 -9.04 8.34
CA PHE A 217 -6.78 -8.85 8.91
C PHE A 217 -6.97 -7.45 9.48
N THR A 218 -8.23 -7.00 9.49
CA THR A 218 -8.72 -5.96 10.39
C THR A 218 -9.71 -6.61 11.33
N CYS A 219 -9.32 -6.84 12.57
CA CYS A 219 -10.09 -7.65 13.51
C CYS A 219 -10.53 -6.86 14.75
N LEU A 220 -11.63 -7.33 15.34
CA LEU A 220 -12.22 -6.84 16.55
C LEU A 220 -12.54 -8.02 17.47
N ARG A 221 -12.01 -7.99 18.68
CA ARG A 221 -12.41 -8.85 19.80
C ARG A 221 -13.35 -8.03 20.70
N PRO A 222 -14.67 -8.28 20.68
CA PRO A 222 -15.64 -7.47 21.40
C PRO A 222 -15.33 -7.38 22.89
N GLY A 223 -15.37 -6.18 23.46
CA GLY A 223 -15.09 -5.93 24.88
C GLY A 223 -13.61 -6.04 25.29
N ALA A 224 -12.69 -6.34 24.36
CA ALA A 224 -11.27 -6.56 24.68
C ALA A 224 -10.35 -5.61 23.90
N PHE A 225 -10.19 -5.82 22.59
CA PHE A 225 -9.32 -4.99 21.75
C PHE A 225 -9.64 -5.16 20.25
N SER A 226 -9.07 -4.31 19.42
CA SER A 226 -9.08 -4.38 17.97
C SER A 226 -7.65 -4.37 17.42
N LEU A 227 -7.45 -4.98 16.26
CA LEU A 227 -6.14 -5.15 15.62
C LEU A 227 -6.25 -4.80 14.14
N SER A 228 -5.26 -4.07 13.64
CA SER A 228 -5.03 -3.91 12.22
C SER A 228 -3.55 -4.01 11.90
N VAL A 229 -3.24 -4.29 10.62
CA VAL A 229 -1.89 -4.62 10.20
C VAL A 229 -1.51 -3.83 8.96
N ASN A 230 -0.40 -3.11 9.04
CA ASN A 230 0.16 -2.39 7.90
C ASN A 230 1.46 -3.04 7.43
N ALA A 231 1.62 -3.13 6.12
CA ALA A 231 2.89 -3.47 5.50
C ALA A 231 3.98 -2.45 5.87
N ARG A 232 5.20 -2.93 6.09
CA ARG A 232 6.35 -2.07 6.39
C ARG A 232 7.26 -1.96 5.18
N SER A 233 7.01 -0.91 4.38
CA SER A 233 7.67 -0.65 3.11
C SER A 233 9.09 -0.11 3.26
N LEU A 234 9.61 0.10 4.46
CA LEU A 234 10.99 0.54 4.70
C LEU A 234 11.58 -0.25 5.87
N GLY A 235 11.43 -1.58 5.83
CA GLY A 235 12.16 -2.46 6.72
C GLY A 235 13.66 -2.17 6.63
N PRO A 236 14.44 -2.37 7.70
CA PRO A 236 15.87 -2.15 7.65
C PRO A 236 16.50 -2.97 6.51
N LYS A 237 17.61 -2.47 5.95
CA LYS A 237 18.29 -3.04 4.77
C LYS A 237 18.65 -4.53 4.93
N ASN A 238 18.59 -5.07 6.15
CA ASN A 238 18.88 -6.46 6.51
C ASN A 238 17.70 -7.44 6.33
N GLU A 239 16.48 -6.97 6.07
CA GLU A 239 15.34 -7.86 5.75
C GLU A 239 15.17 -8.07 4.25
N HIS A 240 15.59 -7.08 3.47
CA HIS A 240 15.59 -7.13 2.01
C HIS A 240 16.86 -7.82 1.51
N ASN A 241 16.77 -8.54 0.38
CA ASN A 241 17.87 -9.26 -0.27
C ASN A 241 18.23 -10.66 0.28
N THR A 242 17.25 -11.44 0.76
CA THR A 242 17.44 -12.89 0.91
C THR A 242 17.08 -13.61 -0.39
N THR A 243 17.76 -14.71 -0.71
CA THR A 243 17.41 -15.55 -1.86
C THR A 243 16.04 -16.22 -1.66
N PHE A 244 15.41 -16.65 -2.76
CA PHE A 244 14.19 -17.47 -2.71
C PHE A 244 14.40 -18.72 -1.83
N ASP A 245 15.54 -19.39 -1.96
CA ASP A 245 15.89 -20.55 -1.12
C ASP A 245 16.00 -20.20 0.36
N GLY A 246 16.54 -19.03 0.69
CA GLY A 246 16.58 -18.52 2.07
C GLY A 246 15.19 -18.21 2.63
N LEU A 247 14.24 -17.78 1.80
CA LEU A 247 12.84 -17.67 2.21
C LEU A 247 12.21 -19.04 2.46
N LEU A 248 12.41 -20.00 1.55
CA LEU A 248 11.89 -21.37 1.72
C LEU A 248 12.41 -22.03 2.99
N ALA A 249 13.69 -21.87 3.32
CA ALA A 249 14.27 -22.40 4.54
C ALA A 249 13.62 -21.82 5.82
N ARG A 250 13.34 -20.51 5.83
CA ARG A 250 12.67 -19.84 6.95
C ARG A 250 11.21 -20.28 7.12
N LEU A 251 10.47 -20.40 6.02
CA LEU A 251 9.10 -20.90 6.05
C LEU A 251 9.07 -22.38 6.46
N GLY A 252 10.00 -23.19 5.95
CA GLY A 252 10.07 -24.62 6.23
C GLY A 252 10.50 -24.97 7.65
N SER A 253 11.18 -24.07 8.38
CA SER A 253 11.58 -24.34 9.77
C SER A 253 10.42 -24.25 10.75
N GLY A 254 9.37 -23.48 10.43
CA GLY A 254 8.25 -23.19 11.33
C GLY A 254 8.63 -22.35 12.57
N GLU A 255 9.88 -21.88 12.67
CA GLU A 255 10.35 -21.08 13.81
C GLU A 255 9.84 -19.63 13.76
N GLN A 256 9.59 -19.11 12.56
CA GLN A 256 9.02 -17.78 12.32
C GLN A 256 7.57 -17.94 11.89
N LEU A 257 6.69 -17.14 12.46
CA LEU A 257 5.27 -17.13 12.12
C LEU A 257 5.00 -16.19 10.96
N LEU A 258 4.03 -16.58 10.14
CA LEU A 258 3.45 -15.70 9.14
C LEU A 258 2.62 -14.61 9.80
N LEU A 259 2.39 -13.52 9.08
CA LEU A 259 1.72 -12.34 9.62
C LEU A 259 0.31 -12.65 10.17
N GLY A 260 -0.45 -13.45 9.44
CA GLY A 260 -1.80 -13.86 9.84
C GLY A 260 -1.79 -14.81 11.03
N GLU A 261 -0.74 -15.63 11.19
CA GLU A 261 -0.57 -16.50 12.36
C GLU A 261 -0.24 -15.70 13.63
N VAL A 262 0.64 -14.69 13.53
CA VAL A 262 0.90 -13.76 14.63
C VAL A 262 -0.38 -13.02 15.03
N ALA A 263 -1.13 -12.51 14.04
CA ALA A 263 -2.40 -11.85 14.29
C ALA A 263 -3.43 -12.81 14.93
N ALA A 264 -3.57 -14.04 14.44
CA ALA A 264 -4.49 -15.04 15.00
C ALA A 264 -4.12 -15.39 16.45
N LYS A 265 -2.84 -15.59 16.76
CA LYS A 265 -2.36 -15.81 18.13
C LYS A 265 -2.68 -14.61 19.04
N ALA A 266 -2.45 -13.39 18.57
CA ALA A 266 -2.82 -12.20 19.32
C ALA A 266 -4.34 -12.11 19.55
N MET A 267 -5.17 -12.41 18.54
CA MET A 267 -6.63 -12.40 18.64
C MET A 267 -7.20 -13.47 19.59
N ALA A 268 -6.43 -14.53 19.85
CA ALA A 268 -6.76 -15.56 20.85
C ALA A 268 -6.52 -15.08 22.30
N GLU A 269 -5.76 -14.01 22.52
CA GLU A 269 -5.50 -13.45 23.85
C GLU A 269 -6.77 -12.86 24.48
N SER A 270 -6.81 -12.81 25.81
CA SER A 270 -7.99 -12.36 26.57
C SER A 270 -8.21 -10.86 26.49
N ASP A 271 -7.14 -10.07 26.42
CA ASP A 271 -7.16 -8.62 26.62
C ASP A 271 -6.05 -7.89 25.86
N TYR A 272 -6.15 -6.56 25.88
CA TYR A 272 -5.22 -5.65 25.21
C TYR A 272 -3.76 -5.85 25.63
N GLY A 273 -3.49 -6.07 26.91
CA GLY A 273 -2.11 -6.17 27.43
C GLY A 273 -1.43 -7.44 26.95
N ALA A 274 -2.13 -8.57 27.04
CA ALA A 274 -1.66 -9.85 26.54
C ALA A 274 -1.47 -9.82 25.00
N ALA A 275 -2.44 -9.27 24.27
CA ALA A 275 -2.33 -9.10 22.83
C ALA A 275 -1.11 -8.25 22.44
N LEU A 276 -0.89 -7.13 23.13
CA LEU A 276 0.25 -6.25 22.88
C LEU A 276 1.60 -6.94 23.14
N ALA A 277 1.70 -7.73 24.22
CA ALA A 277 2.88 -8.51 24.52
C ALA A 277 3.16 -9.56 23.43
N SER A 278 2.15 -10.34 23.03
CA SER A 278 2.27 -11.34 21.96
C SER A 278 2.66 -10.70 20.63
N LEU A 279 2.06 -9.57 20.27
CA LEU A 279 2.39 -8.83 19.04
C LEU A 279 3.80 -8.25 19.07
N ALA A 280 4.38 -7.95 20.23
CA ALA A 280 5.74 -7.44 20.37
C ALA A 280 6.79 -8.56 20.32
N SER A 281 6.50 -9.76 20.83
CA SER A 281 7.51 -10.81 21.04
C SER A 281 7.46 -11.98 20.06
N LEU A 282 6.30 -12.29 19.45
CA LEU A 282 6.18 -13.47 18.59
C LEU A 282 7.06 -13.34 17.34
N PRO A 283 7.86 -14.37 16.98
CA PRO A 283 8.77 -14.29 15.84
C PRO A 283 7.96 -14.18 14.55
N VAL A 284 8.21 -13.14 13.74
CA VAL A 284 7.48 -12.89 12.49
C VAL A 284 8.42 -12.98 11.30
N VAL A 285 7.95 -13.58 10.21
CA VAL A 285 8.77 -13.79 8.99
C VAL A 285 9.13 -12.48 8.28
N SER A 286 8.32 -11.44 8.47
CA SER A 286 8.37 -10.18 7.73
C SER A 286 8.11 -8.99 8.63
N SER A 287 8.86 -7.90 8.43
CA SER A 287 8.54 -6.58 8.99
C SER A 287 7.09 -6.17 8.75
N ASN A 288 6.48 -5.55 9.76
CA ASN A 288 5.13 -5.02 9.68
C ASN A 288 4.89 -4.02 10.82
N TYR A 289 3.74 -3.35 10.78
CA TYR A 289 3.20 -2.64 11.94
C TYR A 289 1.93 -3.32 12.40
N PHE A 290 1.81 -3.58 13.70
CA PHE A 290 0.55 -3.96 14.33
C PHE A 290 -0.01 -2.75 15.06
N ILE A 291 -1.27 -2.41 14.79
CA ILE A 291 -1.96 -1.28 15.40
C ILE A 291 -3.08 -1.85 16.26
N VAL A 292 -3.14 -1.45 17.53
CA VAL A 292 -4.04 -2.05 18.51
C VAL A 292 -4.74 -0.96 19.31
N ALA A 293 -6.05 -1.11 19.54
CA ALA A 293 -6.79 -0.33 20.53
C ALA A 293 -7.53 -1.27 21.49
N GLY A 294 -7.46 -1.01 22.78
CA GLY A 294 -8.12 -1.77 23.84
C GLY A 294 -9.49 -1.21 24.20
N ALA A 295 -10.22 -1.96 25.02
CA ALA A 295 -11.51 -1.53 25.57
C ALA A 295 -11.36 -0.57 26.75
N GLY A 296 -10.20 -0.51 27.41
CA GLY A 296 -9.92 0.42 28.50
C GLY A 296 -9.58 1.84 28.02
N LEU A 297 -9.65 2.81 28.94
CA LEU A 297 -9.31 4.20 28.68
C LEU A 297 -7.83 4.34 28.25
N GLY A 298 -7.58 5.15 27.22
CA GLY A 298 -6.23 5.42 26.71
C GLY A 298 -5.48 4.22 26.12
N GLN A 299 -6.10 3.04 26.01
CA GLN A 299 -5.45 1.84 25.49
C GLN A 299 -5.35 1.90 23.96
N GLY A 300 -4.23 2.38 23.44
CA GLY A 300 -3.92 2.39 22.01
C GLY A 300 -2.42 2.32 21.81
N ALA A 301 -1.95 1.53 20.86
CA ALA A 301 -0.53 1.46 20.52
C ALA A 301 -0.26 1.01 19.08
N ILE A 302 0.92 1.36 18.60
CA ILE A 302 1.54 0.78 17.41
C ILE A 302 2.73 -0.05 17.86
N VAL A 303 2.86 -1.25 17.30
CA VAL A 303 4.02 -2.12 17.46
C VAL A 303 4.73 -2.20 16.12
N THR A 304 5.91 -1.61 16.03
CA THR A 304 6.80 -1.73 14.87
C THR A 304 7.61 -3.01 15.03
N ARG A 305 7.45 -3.94 14.08
CA ARG A 305 8.13 -5.24 14.08
C ARG A 305 9.18 -5.32 12.99
N PHE A 306 10.23 -6.05 13.33
CA PHE A 306 11.36 -6.34 12.47
C PHE A 306 11.30 -7.82 12.11
N GLY A 307 11.19 -8.13 10.83
CA GLY A 307 11.31 -9.49 10.34
C GLY A 307 12.73 -10.01 10.60
N ASN A 308 12.88 -11.33 10.70
CA ASN A 308 14.18 -12.00 10.86
C ASN A 308 14.97 -11.65 12.15
N ASN A 309 14.42 -10.86 13.08
CA ASN A 309 14.94 -10.67 14.43
C ASN A 309 13.78 -10.48 15.42
N SER A 310 13.57 -11.46 16.31
CA SER A 310 12.42 -11.52 17.22
C SER A 310 12.61 -10.72 18.52
N ALA A 311 13.80 -10.16 18.77
CA ALA A 311 14.12 -9.53 20.05
C ALA A 311 13.74 -8.05 20.17
N ASP A 312 13.67 -7.33 19.05
CA ASP A 312 13.44 -5.89 19.05
C ASP A 312 12.05 -5.56 18.49
N ALA A 313 11.27 -4.81 19.26
CA ALA A 313 10.04 -4.18 18.81
C ALA A 313 10.01 -2.76 19.34
N ASP A 314 9.61 -1.80 18.50
CA ASP A 314 9.32 -0.45 18.97
C ASP A 314 7.83 -0.36 19.29
N LEU A 315 7.54 0.01 20.55
CA LEU A 315 6.19 0.10 21.08
C LEU A 315 5.82 1.54 21.33
N TRP A 316 4.84 2.01 20.59
CA TRP A 316 4.47 3.41 20.55
C TRP A 316 3.00 3.61 20.93
N ALA A 317 2.79 3.77 22.24
CA ALA A 317 1.46 3.90 22.84
C ALA A 317 0.89 5.33 22.75
N VAL A 318 -0.44 5.45 22.73
CA VAL A 318 -1.16 6.69 23.03
C VAL A 318 -0.79 7.16 24.43
N GLY A 319 -0.62 8.46 24.61
CA GLY A 319 -0.19 9.10 25.85
C GLY A 319 1.33 9.22 26.01
N SER A 320 2.14 8.51 25.21
CA SER A 320 3.59 8.70 25.22
C SER A 320 3.99 10.05 24.62
N GLY A 321 5.01 10.71 25.19
CA GLY A 321 5.63 11.88 24.57
C GLY A 321 6.64 11.42 23.52
N ALA A 322 6.29 11.53 22.24
CA ALA A 322 7.21 11.18 21.15
C ALA A 322 7.73 12.42 20.45
N SER A 323 8.97 12.34 19.97
CA SER A 323 9.66 13.38 19.21
C SER A 323 9.25 13.41 17.73
N ASP A 324 8.25 12.62 17.33
CA ASP A 324 7.81 12.44 15.93
C ASP A 324 6.80 13.52 15.47
N GLY A 325 6.44 14.44 16.37
CA GLY A 325 5.54 15.55 16.07
C GLY A 325 4.05 15.22 16.16
N GLN A 326 3.67 13.99 16.51
CA GLN A 326 2.27 13.62 16.68
C GLN A 326 1.76 13.99 18.08
N PRO A 327 0.51 14.50 18.20
CA PRO A 327 -0.09 14.76 19.52
C PRO A 327 -0.14 13.50 20.38
N SER A 328 0.02 13.62 21.70
CA SER A 328 0.04 12.45 22.61
C SER A 328 -1.26 11.61 22.56
N TRP A 329 -2.39 12.22 22.21
CA TRP A 329 -3.69 11.56 22.11
C TRP A 329 -3.95 10.87 20.76
N LEU A 330 -3.01 10.96 19.81
CA LEU A 330 -3.16 10.50 18.43
C LEU A 330 -1.95 9.68 17.98
N ARG A 331 -2.19 8.56 17.31
CA ARG A 331 -1.16 7.80 16.60
C ARG A 331 -1.63 7.44 15.21
N VAL A 332 -0.86 7.85 14.21
CA VAL A 332 -1.09 7.56 12.79
C VAL A 332 0.07 6.73 12.26
N GLN A 333 -0.25 5.52 11.80
CA GLN A 333 0.70 4.62 11.16
C GLN A 333 0.31 4.38 9.71
N THR A 334 1.26 4.59 8.80
CA THR A 334 1.13 4.20 7.40
C THR A 334 2.06 3.02 7.13
N ASN A 335 2.96 3.13 6.15
CA ASN A 335 3.87 2.05 5.74
C ASN A 335 5.35 2.38 5.93
N VAL A 336 5.62 3.46 6.68
CA VAL A 336 6.95 4.00 6.97
C VAL A 336 7.11 4.15 8.48
N ASP A 337 8.32 4.07 9.01
CA ASP A 337 8.51 4.17 10.46
C ASP A 337 8.09 5.54 10.99
N HIS A 338 7.65 5.61 12.25
CA HIS A 338 7.17 6.89 12.82
C HIS A 338 8.28 7.92 13.02
N TRP A 339 9.51 7.47 13.29
CA TRP A 339 10.69 8.35 13.39
C TRP A 339 11.21 8.89 12.05
N GLN A 340 10.67 8.42 10.91
CA GLN A 340 11.03 8.99 9.62
C GLN A 340 10.27 10.29 9.38
N THR A 341 11.02 11.33 9.04
CA THR A 341 10.49 12.69 8.88
C THR A 341 9.79 12.88 7.53
N PHE A 342 8.89 13.87 7.48
CA PHE A 342 8.18 14.26 6.26
C PHE A 342 9.13 14.72 5.14
N ALA A 343 10.30 15.27 5.50
CA ALA A 343 11.31 15.74 4.55
C ALA A 343 11.94 14.62 3.69
N SER A 344 11.70 13.35 4.03
CA SER A 344 12.07 12.20 3.19
C SER A 344 11.39 12.22 1.81
N GLY A 345 10.27 12.94 1.66
CA GLY A 345 9.51 13.03 0.40
C GLY A 345 8.82 11.73 -0.02
N ALA A 346 8.73 10.75 0.88
CA ALA A 346 8.04 9.49 0.63
C ALA A 346 6.53 9.66 0.75
N TYR A 347 5.76 9.22 -0.24
CA TYR A 347 4.29 9.31 -0.25
C TYR A 347 3.61 8.83 1.06
N ALA A 348 4.16 7.78 1.69
CA ALA A 348 3.64 7.26 2.95
C ALA A 348 3.75 8.24 4.13
N THR A 349 4.76 9.13 4.15
CA THR A 349 4.89 10.17 5.18
C THR A 349 3.89 11.31 4.93
N HIS A 350 3.56 11.62 3.67
CA HIS A 350 2.54 12.61 3.34
C HIS A 350 1.13 12.17 3.73
N ARG A 351 0.77 10.89 3.55
CA ARG A 351 -0.51 10.33 4.07
C ARG A 351 -0.63 10.43 5.58
N ARG A 352 0.46 10.13 6.29
CA ARG A 352 0.52 10.29 7.74
C ARG A 352 0.26 11.74 8.13
N GLN A 353 0.97 12.67 7.49
CA GLN A 353 0.84 14.10 7.78
C GLN A 353 -0.59 14.61 7.52
N HIS A 354 -1.17 14.25 6.37
CA HIS A 354 -2.52 14.65 6.01
C HIS A 354 -3.56 14.21 7.07
N ALA A 355 -3.45 12.97 7.57
CA ALA A 355 -4.30 12.49 8.65
C ALA A 355 -4.10 13.28 9.96
N ILE A 356 -2.85 13.56 10.33
CA ILE A 356 -2.52 14.35 11.53
C ILE A 356 -3.12 15.76 11.43
N ASP A 357 -2.97 16.42 10.28
CA ASP A 357 -3.47 17.77 10.06
C ASP A 357 -4.99 17.83 10.17
N LEU A 358 -5.71 16.93 9.50
CA LEU A 358 -7.17 16.88 9.54
C LEU A 358 -7.71 16.62 10.94
N LEU A 359 -7.11 15.66 11.66
CA LEU A 359 -7.57 15.29 12.99
C LEU A 359 -7.21 16.34 14.05
N THR A 360 -6.04 16.96 13.94
CA THR A 360 -5.63 18.04 14.84
C THR A 360 -6.48 19.28 14.63
N ALA A 361 -6.78 19.66 13.39
CA ALA A 361 -7.69 20.75 13.08
C ALA A 361 -9.12 20.49 13.62
N SER A 362 -9.60 19.25 13.47
CA SER A 362 -10.91 18.83 13.98
C SER A 362 -10.96 18.91 15.52
N ALA A 363 -9.94 18.38 16.21
CA ALA A 363 -9.84 18.44 17.67
C ALA A 363 -9.75 19.90 18.18
N ALA A 364 -8.94 20.74 17.53
CA ALA A 364 -8.78 22.15 17.86
C ALA A 364 -10.08 22.96 17.71
N SER A 365 -10.91 22.63 16.71
CA SER A 365 -12.23 23.28 16.52
C SER A 365 -13.18 23.13 17.72
N ARG A 366 -12.93 22.14 18.57
CA ARG A 366 -13.69 21.84 19.79
C ARG A 366 -12.91 22.14 21.07
N ASN A 367 -11.75 22.80 20.97
CA ASN A 367 -10.83 23.05 22.07
C ASN A 367 -10.49 21.77 22.87
N GLY A 368 -10.34 20.65 22.16
CA GLY A 368 -10.15 19.33 22.74
C GLY A 368 -8.87 18.64 22.27
N SER A 369 -8.56 17.52 22.91
CA SER A 369 -7.46 16.60 22.56
C SER A 369 -8.04 15.21 22.25
N PHE A 370 -9.15 15.18 21.52
CA PHE A 370 -9.90 13.99 21.18
C PHE A 370 -10.61 14.13 19.83
N VAL A 371 -11.01 12.99 19.26
CA VAL A 371 -11.75 12.89 17.99
C VAL A 371 -12.98 11.99 18.15
N THR A 372 -13.91 12.11 17.23
CA THR A 372 -15.12 11.28 17.12
C THR A 372 -15.00 10.33 15.94
N ASP A 373 -15.88 9.32 15.86
CA ASP A 373 -16.03 8.46 14.69
C ASP A 373 -16.23 9.29 13.41
N GLY A 374 -16.98 10.39 13.50
CA GLY A 374 -17.23 11.30 12.38
C GLY A 374 -15.95 11.97 11.88
N ASP A 375 -15.04 12.33 12.77
CA ASP A 375 -13.76 12.93 12.38
C ASP A 375 -12.84 11.92 11.71
N LEU A 376 -12.80 10.67 12.20
CA LEU A 376 -12.06 9.59 11.56
C LEU A 376 -12.63 9.29 10.17
N TRP A 377 -13.96 9.18 10.03
CA TRP A 377 -14.60 9.01 8.73
C TRP A 377 -14.26 10.15 7.79
N SER A 378 -14.35 11.40 8.24
CA SER A 378 -13.95 12.56 7.43
C SER A 378 -12.49 12.46 7.02
N ALA A 379 -11.57 12.18 7.94
CA ALA A 379 -10.14 12.05 7.62
C ALA A 379 -9.85 10.97 6.57
N TYR A 380 -10.55 9.84 6.63
CA TYR A 380 -10.41 8.78 5.63
C TYR A 380 -11.07 9.09 4.29
N LEU A 381 -12.12 9.91 4.27
CA LEU A 381 -12.93 10.15 3.07
C LEU A 381 -12.66 11.49 2.39
N THR A 382 -11.90 12.39 3.02
CA THR A 382 -11.45 13.62 2.38
C THR A 382 -10.63 13.27 1.15
N ASP A 383 -11.11 13.69 -0.02
CA ASP A 383 -10.48 13.50 -1.33
C ASP A 383 -9.71 14.74 -1.81
N GLU A 384 -9.80 15.84 -1.06
CA GLU A 384 -9.07 17.09 -1.32
C GLU A 384 -7.73 17.13 -0.58
N ALA A 385 -6.66 17.42 -1.31
CA ALA A 385 -5.39 17.78 -0.70
C ALA A 385 -5.53 19.10 0.07
N LEU A 386 -5.03 19.16 1.30
CA LEU A 386 -4.94 20.43 2.03
C LEU A 386 -3.96 21.39 1.32
N ASP A 387 -4.20 22.70 1.42
CA ASP A 387 -3.27 23.77 0.96
C ASP A 387 -2.43 24.25 2.16
N THR A 388 -1.65 23.37 2.77
CA THR A 388 -0.77 23.72 3.91
C THR A 388 0.67 23.97 3.46
N GLN A 389 1.35 24.92 4.11
CA GLN A 389 2.74 25.26 3.83
C GLN A 389 3.74 24.11 4.09
N SER A 390 3.29 22.99 4.69
CA SER A 390 4.07 21.76 4.92
C SER A 390 4.36 20.95 3.64
N PHE A 391 3.85 21.36 2.47
CA PHE A 391 3.97 20.62 1.19
C PHE A 391 5.20 20.97 0.33
N THR A 392 6.21 21.65 0.88
CA THR A 392 7.44 22.03 0.15
C THR A 392 8.32 20.86 -0.30
N HIS A 393 8.01 19.63 0.12
CA HIS A 393 8.80 18.42 -0.16
C HIS A 393 8.16 17.44 -1.17
N ARG A 394 7.01 17.81 -1.77
CA ARG A 394 6.38 16.97 -2.82
C ARG A 394 7.25 16.97 -4.08
N ARG A 395 7.59 15.77 -4.57
CA ARG A 395 8.34 15.60 -5.82
C ARG A 395 7.44 15.44 -7.04
N ALA A 396 6.16 15.11 -6.84
CA ALA A 396 5.22 14.84 -7.94
C ALA A 396 3.80 15.42 -7.67
N PRO A 397 3.10 15.96 -8.69
CA PRO A 397 1.74 16.53 -8.56
C PRO A 397 0.67 15.55 -8.04
N GLU A 398 0.84 14.25 -8.30
CA GLU A 398 -0.04 13.16 -7.86
C GLU A 398 0.10 12.79 -6.38
N ASP A 399 1.14 13.31 -5.71
CA ASP A 399 1.39 13.09 -4.29
C ASP A 399 0.48 13.99 -3.44
N THR A 400 -0.82 13.68 -3.42
CA THR A 400 -1.82 14.49 -2.72
C THR A 400 -1.77 14.33 -1.20
N GLY A 401 -1.11 13.29 -0.69
CA GLY A 401 -1.17 12.87 0.71
C GLY A 401 -2.55 12.33 1.14
N VAL A 402 -3.53 12.28 0.23
CA VAL A 402 -4.89 11.83 0.54
C VAL A 402 -4.90 10.35 0.91
N ILE A 403 -5.73 9.98 1.89
CA ILE A 403 -5.87 8.59 2.35
C ILE A 403 -6.76 7.76 1.41
N LEU A 404 -7.86 8.33 0.92
CA LEU A 404 -8.78 7.66 0.00
C LEU A 404 -8.19 7.61 -1.41
N ARG A 405 -7.93 6.40 -1.93
CA ARG A 405 -7.17 6.23 -3.17
C ARG A 405 -7.84 5.22 -4.10
N PRO A 406 -7.47 5.20 -5.40
CA PRO A 406 -7.94 4.18 -6.32
C PRO A 406 -7.64 2.75 -5.87
N THR A 407 -6.59 2.58 -5.05
CA THR A 407 -6.14 1.32 -4.45
C THR A 407 -6.88 0.95 -3.15
N THR A 408 -7.79 1.80 -2.65
CA THR A 408 -8.51 1.59 -1.39
C THR A 408 -9.60 0.52 -1.54
N ILE A 409 -9.41 -0.59 -0.85
CA ILE A 409 -10.34 -1.71 -0.78
C ILE A 409 -11.47 -1.39 0.20
N ALA A 410 -11.10 -1.02 1.43
CA ALA A 410 -12.06 -0.82 2.51
C ALA A 410 -11.61 0.22 3.54
N THR A 411 -12.59 0.86 4.17
CA THR A 411 -12.41 1.78 5.30
C THR A 411 -13.24 1.30 6.48
N LEU A 412 -12.65 1.28 7.68
CA LEU A 412 -13.27 0.73 8.89
C LEU A 412 -13.00 1.61 10.10
N ILE A 413 -13.96 1.67 11.01
CA ILE A 413 -13.79 2.17 12.38
C ILE A 413 -14.20 1.06 13.35
N MET A 414 -13.40 0.86 14.39
CA MET A 414 -13.62 -0.14 15.42
C MET A 414 -13.58 0.52 16.79
N SER A 415 -14.55 0.15 17.62
CA SER A 415 -14.71 0.63 19.00
C SER A 415 -14.82 -0.58 19.93
N PRO A 416 -13.70 -1.11 20.46
CA PRO A 416 -13.66 -2.34 21.25
C PRO A 416 -14.60 -2.37 22.46
N TRP A 417 -14.80 -1.23 23.12
CA TRP A 417 -15.66 -1.08 24.30
C TRP A 417 -17.15 -1.04 23.97
N ALA A 418 -17.52 -0.56 22.77
CA ALA A 418 -18.91 -0.39 22.37
C ALA A 418 -19.56 -1.70 21.87
N SER A 419 -18.74 -2.71 21.59
CA SER A 419 -19.19 -3.98 21.01
C SER A 419 -19.62 -4.94 22.12
N SER A 420 -20.87 -5.42 22.06
CA SER A 420 -21.41 -6.33 23.07
C SER A 420 -20.65 -7.67 23.09
N ALA A 421 -20.41 -8.22 24.28
CA ALA A 421 -19.83 -9.56 24.45
C ALA A 421 -20.72 -10.72 23.95
N HIS A 422 -21.97 -10.42 23.54
CA HIS A 422 -22.93 -11.40 23.02
C HIS A 422 -23.41 -10.98 21.62
N PRO A 423 -22.57 -11.13 20.58
CA PRO A 423 -22.97 -10.79 19.23
C PRO A 423 -24.03 -11.77 18.73
N ASN A 424 -25.04 -11.21 18.05
CA ASN A 424 -25.91 -12.01 17.19
C ASN A 424 -25.08 -12.45 15.96
N LEU A 425 -24.95 -13.75 15.73
CA LEU A 425 -24.14 -14.34 14.66
C LEU A 425 -24.53 -13.84 13.25
N SER A 426 -25.72 -13.25 13.10
CA SER A 426 -26.21 -12.73 11.82
C SER A 426 -25.97 -11.23 11.61
N ARG A 427 -25.31 -10.52 12.54
CA ARG A 427 -25.06 -9.07 12.43
C ARG A 427 -23.58 -8.78 12.39
N SER A 428 -23.20 -7.86 11.49
CA SER A 428 -21.85 -7.32 11.41
C SER A 428 -21.45 -6.65 12.72
N LEU A 429 -20.21 -6.90 13.15
CA LEU A 429 -19.58 -6.22 14.28
C LEU A 429 -18.66 -5.08 13.85
N LEU A 430 -18.42 -4.92 12.55
CA LEU A 430 -17.49 -3.95 12.00
C LEU A 430 -18.25 -2.78 11.39
N ASN A 431 -17.89 -1.55 11.77
CA ASN A 431 -18.32 -0.36 11.03
C ASN A 431 -17.43 -0.22 9.78
N VAL A 432 -17.79 -0.95 8.72
CA VAL A 432 -16.99 -1.11 7.50
C VAL A 432 -17.69 -0.57 6.25
N SER A 433 -16.91 -0.01 5.34
CA SER A 433 -17.29 0.23 3.95
C SER A 433 -16.26 -0.44 3.03
N VAL A 434 -16.66 -1.46 2.28
CA VAL A 434 -15.86 -2.05 1.20
C VAL A 434 -16.30 -1.42 -0.11
N TRP A 435 -15.43 -0.67 -0.77
CA TRP A 435 -15.85 0.13 -1.92
C TRP A 435 -16.07 -0.76 -3.17
N LYS A 436 -17.04 -0.44 -4.02
CA LYS A 436 -17.25 -1.15 -5.29
C LYS A 436 -16.38 -0.61 -6.42
N THR A 437 -16.15 0.70 -6.39
CA THR A 437 -15.37 1.40 -7.41
C THR A 437 -14.23 2.16 -6.75
N SER A 438 -13.13 2.31 -7.49
CA SER A 438 -12.04 3.21 -7.11
C SER A 438 -12.60 4.62 -6.84
N PRO A 439 -12.40 5.15 -5.62
CA PRO A 439 -12.69 6.54 -5.35
C PRO A 439 -11.90 7.45 -6.29
N ARG A 440 -12.54 8.50 -6.82
CA ARG A 440 -11.84 9.50 -7.62
C ARG A 440 -11.10 10.45 -6.70
N ILE A 441 -9.81 10.63 -6.93
CA ILE A 441 -9.07 11.75 -6.33
C ILE A 441 -9.44 12.98 -7.15
N LEU A 442 -10.07 13.98 -6.53
CA LEU A 442 -10.27 15.27 -7.18
C LEU A 442 -8.94 16.03 -7.20
N PRO A 443 -8.59 16.71 -8.31
CA PRO A 443 -7.42 17.59 -8.31
C PRO A 443 -7.59 18.68 -7.24
N PRO A 444 -6.50 19.20 -6.66
CA PRO A 444 -6.56 20.27 -5.68
C PRO A 444 -7.45 21.41 -6.19
N SER A 445 -8.44 21.83 -5.39
CA SER A 445 -9.26 22.97 -5.75
C SER A 445 -8.32 24.17 -5.90
N ALA A 446 -8.29 24.78 -7.09
CA ALA A 446 -7.50 25.98 -7.29
C ALA A 446 -8.10 27.06 -6.40
N SER A 447 -7.47 27.31 -5.25
CA SER A 447 -7.85 28.44 -4.40
C SER A 447 -7.70 29.69 -5.26
N THR A 448 -8.82 30.31 -5.58
CA THR A 448 -8.87 31.60 -6.25
C THR A 448 -8.33 32.64 -5.28
N LYS A 449 -7.00 32.71 -5.16
CA LYS A 449 -6.33 33.89 -4.65
C LYS A 449 -6.73 35.03 -5.58
N GLY A 450 -7.51 35.96 -5.04
CA GLY A 450 -8.06 37.09 -5.75
C GLY A 450 -6.97 37.85 -6.51
N VAL A 451 -6.97 37.69 -7.82
CA VAL A 451 -6.41 38.67 -8.74
C VAL A 451 -7.62 39.28 -9.42
N GLY A 452 -7.99 40.48 -8.98
CA GLY A 452 -9.01 41.27 -9.64
C GLY A 452 -8.59 41.54 -11.08
N ALA A 453 -9.42 41.14 -12.04
CA ALA A 453 -9.36 41.64 -13.40
C ALA A 453 -10.72 41.46 -14.08
N GLY A 454 -11.37 42.61 -14.32
CA GLY A 454 -12.07 42.91 -15.58
C GLY A 454 -13.30 42.09 -15.94
N ALA A 455 -14.46 42.73 -15.82
CA ALA A 455 -15.68 42.35 -16.51
C ALA A 455 -15.45 42.07 -18.01
N GLY A 456 -16.03 40.98 -18.49
CA GLY A 456 -16.09 40.62 -19.91
C GLY A 456 -17.20 39.58 -20.11
N GLU A 457 -18.43 40.07 -20.26
CA GLU A 457 -19.57 39.28 -20.73
C GLU A 457 -19.24 38.62 -22.08
N ALA A 458 -19.41 37.30 -22.17
CA ALA A 458 -19.58 36.62 -23.45
C ALA A 458 -20.68 35.58 -23.32
N ALA A 459 -21.89 36.02 -23.66
CA ALA A 459 -23.08 35.20 -23.81
C ALA A 459 -22.86 34.12 -24.89
N TRP A 460 -23.10 32.86 -24.54
CA TRP A 460 -23.25 31.78 -25.53
C TRP A 460 -24.72 31.45 -25.72
N GLY A 461 -25.25 31.91 -26.85
CA GLY A 461 -26.59 31.61 -27.34
C GLY A 461 -26.72 30.17 -27.83
N ARG A 462 -27.94 29.65 -27.68
CA ARG A 462 -28.38 28.34 -28.19
C ARG A 462 -28.46 28.37 -29.72
N GLY A 463 -27.89 27.36 -30.38
CA GLY A 463 -28.07 27.11 -31.81
C GLY A 463 -28.03 25.61 -32.11
N ARG A 464 -29.12 25.10 -32.70
CA ARG A 464 -29.32 23.70 -33.09
C ARG A 464 -28.44 23.32 -34.28
N GLY A 465 -27.94 22.09 -34.32
CA GLY A 465 -27.35 21.49 -35.52
C GLY A 465 -26.54 20.24 -35.22
N GLY A 466 -27.19 19.07 -35.29
CA GLY A 466 -26.51 17.78 -35.18
C GLY A 466 -25.75 17.43 -36.47
N ARG A 467 -24.41 17.44 -36.40
CA ARG A 467 -23.47 16.61 -37.17
C ARG A 467 -22.04 16.95 -36.74
N LEU A 468 -21.17 15.94 -36.65
CA LEU A 468 -19.74 15.95 -36.27
C LEU A 468 -19.41 15.98 -34.77
N THR A 469 -19.75 14.91 -34.04
CA THR A 469 -19.19 14.61 -32.70
C THR A 469 -18.21 13.42 -32.68
N LEU A 470 -18.12 12.61 -33.76
CA LEU A 470 -17.27 11.41 -33.78
C LEU A 470 -15.78 11.69 -34.06
N THR A 471 -15.44 12.69 -34.88
CA THR A 471 -14.05 12.98 -35.24
C THR A 471 -13.28 13.74 -34.15
N LYS A 472 -13.99 14.50 -33.31
CA LYS A 472 -13.38 15.22 -32.18
C LYS A 472 -12.98 14.27 -31.04
N SER A 473 -13.82 13.27 -30.76
CA SER A 473 -13.55 12.23 -29.75
C SER A 473 -12.31 11.38 -30.08
N LEU A 474 -12.06 11.08 -31.35
CA LEU A 474 -10.88 10.33 -31.78
C LEU A 474 -9.60 11.18 -31.71
N ALA A 475 -9.68 12.45 -32.10
CA ALA A 475 -8.55 13.38 -32.00
C ALA A 475 -8.18 13.66 -30.53
N ASP A 476 -9.19 13.79 -29.64
CA ASP A 476 -8.98 14.00 -28.21
C ASP A 476 -8.41 12.73 -27.53
N CYS A 477 -8.82 11.53 -27.97
CA CYS A 477 -8.25 10.27 -27.49
C CYS A 477 -6.78 10.10 -27.92
N MET A 478 -6.46 10.39 -29.18
CA MET A 478 -5.08 10.35 -29.68
C MET A 478 -4.18 11.42 -29.03
N LEU A 479 -4.73 12.60 -28.72
CA LEU A 479 -4.00 13.63 -27.98
C LEU A 479 -3.71 13.21 -26.53
N GLN A 480 -4.63 12.47 -25.92
CA GLN A 480 -4.45 11.95 -24.56
C GLN A 480 -3.40 10.83 -24.53
N GLU A 481 -3.48 9.87 -25.44
CA GLU A 481 -2.45 8.82 -25.60
C GLU A 481 -1.06 9.43 -25.86
N TRP A 482 -0.98 10.50 -26.67
CA TRP A 482 0.29 11.20 -26.91
C TRP A 482 0.84 11.91 -25.66
N ARG A 483 -0.03 12.48 -24.82
CA ARG A 483 0.36 13.08 -23.53
C ARG A 483 0.85 12.03 -22.55
N ASP A 484 0.23 10.86 -22.54
CA ASP A 484 0.61 9.74 -21.68
C ASP A 484 1.99 9.20 -22.10
N VAL A 485 2.26 9.06 -23.41
CA VAL A 485 3.59 8.72 -23.93
C VAL A 485 4.64 9.78 -23.56
N GLN A 486 4.32 11.08 -23.66
CA GLN A 486 5.24 12.14 -23.21
C GLN A 486 5.49 12.11 -21.70
N GLY A 487 4.49 11.73 -20.90
CA GLY A 487 4.62 11.51 -19.47
C GLY A 487 5.59 10.38 -19.16
N VAL A 488 5.42 9.22 -19.79
CA VAL A 488 6.31 8.06 -19.65
C VAL A 488 7.74 8.41 -20.03
N VAL A 489 7.96 9.10 -21.16
CA VAL A 489 9.30 9.52 -21.60
C VAL A 489 9.96 10.49 -20.61
N ARG A 490 9.21 11.44 -20.02
CA ARG A 490 9.76 12.34 -18.99
C ARG A 490 10.11 11.61 -17.70
N THR A 491 9.28 10.67 -17.27
CA THR A 491 9.54 9.86 -16.07
C THR A 491 10.78 8.99 -16.25
N ILE A 492 10.96 8.36 -17.43
CA ILE A 492 12.16 7.59 -17.75
C ILE A 492 13.39 8.49 -17.76
N PHE A 493 13.32 9.67 -18.38
CA PHE A 493 14.45 10.60 -18.41
C PHE A 493 14.81 11.16 -17.02
N GLY A 494 13.79 11.45 -16.19
CA GLY A 494 13.98 11.85 -14.80
C GLY A 494 14.69 10.77 -13.98
N ALA A 495 14.22 9.52 -14.09
CA ALA A 495 14.86 8.38 -13.41
C ALA A 495 16.32 8.19 -13.85
N LEU A 496 16.63 8.37 -15.14
CA LEU A 496 18.01 8.31 -15.65
C LEU A 496 18.90 9.44 -15.08
N CYS A 497 18.36 10.66 -14.96
CA CYS A 497 19.08 11.77 -14.33
C CYS A 497 19.33 11.55 -12.84
N ASP A 498 18.37 10.98 -12.11
CA ASP A 498 18.49 10.69 -10.68
C ASP A 498 19.51 9.58 -10.42
N VAL A 499 19.56 8.54 -11.27
CA VAL A 499 20.60 7.50 -11.23
C VAL A 499 21.98 8.11 -11.48
N ALA A 500 22.12 8.98 -12.48
CA ALA A 500 23.39 9.65 -12.76
C ALA A 500 23.85 10.56 -11.58
N HIS A 501 22.91 11.22 -10.90
CA HIS A 501 23.20 12.03 -9.72
C HIS A 501 23.57 11.19 -8.48
N ALA A 502 22.90 10.06 -8.26
CA ALA A 502 23.20 9.13 -7.17
C ALA A 502 24.58 8.48 -7.37
N GLN A 503 24.93 8.12 -8.61
CA GLN A 503 26.25 7.61 -8.97
C GLN A 503 27.34 8.68 -8.76
N SER A 504 27.11 9.92 -9.19
CA SER A 504 28.04 11.04 -8.94
C SER A 504 28.28 11.29 -7.45
N SER A 505 27.25 11.14 -6.61
CA SER A 505 27.35 11.33 -5.16
C SER A 505 28.13 10.20 -4.48
N SER A 506 27.93 8.96 -4.94
CA SER A 506 28.64 7.79 -4.44
C SER A 506 30.13 7.83 -4.80
N VAL A 507 30.48 8.27 -6.02
CA VAL A 507 31.87 8.47 -6.44
C VAL A 507 32.56 9.52 -5.58
N ARG A 508 31.91 10.68 -5.33
CA ARG A 508 32.47 11.73 -4.45
C ARG A 508 32.72 11.25 -3.02
N GLU A 509 31.85 10.37 -2.50
CA GLU A 509 32.02 9.80 -1.16
C GLU A 509 33.20 8.83 -1.10
N VAL A 510 33.40 8.01 -2.14
CA VAL A 510 34.59 7.15 -2.25
C VAL A 510 35.87 7.99 -2.36
N GLU A 511 35.88 9.04 -3.20
CA GLU A 511 37.01 9.96 -3.34
C GLU A 511 37.34 10.66 -2.01
N ARG A 512 36.32 11.09 -1.26
CA ARG A 512 36.47 11.69 0.08
C ARG A 512 37.14 10.73 1.05
N ARG A 513 36.65 9.48 1.13
CA ARG A 513 37.22 8.45 2.03
C ARG A 513 38.63 8.06 1.64
N LEU A 514 38.94 8.01 0.34
CA LEU A 514 40.30 7.76 -0.15
C LEU A 514 41.25 8.89 0.27
N GLY A 515 40.80 10.15 0.19
CA GLY A 515 41.53 11.31 0.68
C GLY A 515 41.82 11.27 2.18
N GLU A 516 40.82 10.90 2.99
CA GLU A 516 40.98 10.75 4.45
C GLU A 516 42.01 9.68 4.83
N VAL A 517 41.95 8.52 4.17
CA VAL A 517 42.92 7.43 4.37
C VAL A 517 44.33 7.86 3.95
N GLN A 518 44.45 8.63 2.86
CA GLN A 518 45.73 9.15 2.40
C GLN A 518 46.32 10.18 3.38
N GLU A 519 45.52 11.08 3.93
CA GLU A 519 45.95 12.04 4.95
C GLU A 519 46.39 11.34 6.25
N GLU A 520 45.66 10.32 6.69
CA GLU A 520 45.99 9.52 7.87
C GLU A 520 47.29 8.73 7.69
N LEU A 521 47.52 8.17 6.49
CA LEU A 521 48.75 7.48 6.15
C LEU A 521 49.96 8.44 6.15
N VAL A 522 49.81 9.64 5.58
CA VAL A 522 50.85 10.69 5.58
C VAL A 522 51.13 11.18 7.01
N ALA A 523 50.09 11.37 7.82
CA ALA A 523 50.24 11.75 9.23
C ALA A 523 50.92 10.67 10.08
N SER A 524 50.73 9.40 9.72
CA SER A 524 51.35 8.25 10.37
C SER A 524 52.81 8.06 9.96
N LEU A 525 53.18 8.40 8.72
CA LEU A 525 54.58 8.39 8.25
C LEU A 525 55.41 9.54 8.84
N ASN A 526 54.79 10.69 9.14
CA ASN A 526 55.48 11.86 9.69
C ASN A 526 55.70 11.79 11.21
N ARG A 527 54.87 11.03 11.92
CA ARG A 527 55.17 10.58 13.29
C ARG A 527 56.07 9.36 13.15
N LYS A 528 57.09 9.16 13.97
CA LYS A 528 57.89 7.91 13.96
C LYS A 528 57.03 6.74 14.48
N ALA A 529 55.97 6.39 13.75
CA ALA A 529 54.99 5.38 14.12
C ALA A 529 55.62 3.99 14.08
N ASP A 530 55.14 3.11 14.96
CA ASP A 530 55.61 1.72 15.01
C ASP A 530 55.13 0.95 13.77
N VAL A 531 55.83 -0.13 13.43
CA VAL A 531 55.57 -0.97 12.24
C VAL A 531 54.13 -1.55 12.26
N SER A 532 53.52 -1.69 13.44
CA SER A 532 52.13 -2.11 13.63
C SER A 532 51.13 -1.10 13.06
N ASP A 533 51.32 0.20 13.30
CA ASP A 533 50.42 1.27 12.82
C ASP A 533 50.47 1.38 11.30
N LEU A 534 51.67 1.26 10.72
CA LEU A 534 51.87 1.25 9.26
C LEU A 534 51.21 0.04 8.60
N ARG A 535 51.22 -1.13 9.26
CA ARG A 535 50.51 -2.32 8.75
C ARG A 535 49.00 -2.18 8.82
N ALA A 536 48.46 -1.59 9.89
CA ALA A 536 47.04 -1.33 10.01
C ALA A 536 46.55 -0.34 8.95
N ALA A 537 47.28 0.76 8.75
CA ALA A 537 46.98 1.74 7.70
C ALA A 537 47.10 1.13 6.28
N SER A 538 48.12 0.28 6.05
CA SER A 538 48.25 -0.45 4.78
C SER A 538 47.11 -1.45 4.54
N GLY A 539 46.60 -2.11 5.59
CA GLY A 539 45.44 -2.99 5.49
C GLY A 539 44.18 -2.21 5.12
N ALA A 540 43.92 -1.10 5.81
CA ALA A 540 42.79 -0.23 5.51
C ALA A 540 42.84 0.35 4.08
N ALA A 541 44.02 0.65 3.56
CA ALA A 541 44.20 1.11 2.17
C ALA A 541 43.89 0.01 1.14
N VAL A 542 44.27 -1.24 1.42
CA VAL A 542 43.95 -2.39 0.55
C VAL A 542 42.44 -2.66 0.55
N ASP A 543 41.79 -2.60 1.71
CA ASP A 543 40.33 -2.76 1.83
C ASP A 543 39.57 -1.63 1.12
N ALA A 544 40.06 -0.39 1.24
CA ALA A 544 39.50 0.76 0.53
C ALA A 544 39.65 0.64 -0.99
N GLN A 545 40.79 0.13 -1.47
CA GLN A 545 41.02 -0.13 -2.89
C GLN A 545 40.08 -1.23 -3.42
N ALA A 546 39.94 -2.33 -2.68
CA ALA A 546 39.02 -3.41 -3.05
C ALA A 546 37.56 -2.95 -3.10
N ALA A 547 37.15 -2.07 -2.17
CA ALA A 547 35.83 -1.46 -2.19
C ALA A 547 35.65 -0.51 -3.39
N ALA A 548 36.68 0.27 -3.75
CA ALA A 548 36.65 1.15 -4.92
C ALA A 548 36.56 0.35 -6.23
N ASP A 549 37.31 -0.74 -6.35
CA ASP A 549 37.28 -1.62 -7.53
C ASP A 549 35.91 -2.29 -7.69
N PHE A 550 35.30 -2.75 -6.58
CA PHE A 550 33.95 -3.30 -6.58
C PHE A 550 32.89 -2.28 -7.01
N VAL A 551 32.97 -1.04 -6.51
CA VAL A 551 32.09 0.06 -6.94
C VAL A 551 32.29 0.38 -8.41
N SER A 552 33.54 0.40 -8.90
CA SER A 552 33.84 0.64 -10.32
C SER A 552 33.21 -0.42 -11.22
N GLN A 553 33.36 -1.71 -10.87
CA GLN A 553 32.74 -2.81 -11.62
C GLN A 553 31.21 -2.71 -11.64
N ARG A 554 30.59 -2.36 -10.50
CA ARG A 554 29.15 -2.14 -10.42
C ARG A 554 28.66 -0.98 -11.29
N VAL A 555 29.43 0.11 -11.34
CA VAL A 555 29.13 1.26 -12.20
C VAL A 555 29.21 0.89 -13.68
N GLU A 556 30.20 0.07 -14.07
CA GLU A 556 30.33 -0.43 -15.45
C GLU A 556 29.16 -1.35 -15.85
N GLU A 557 28.77 -2.28 -14.98
CA GLU A 557 27.60 -3.17 -15.19
C GLU A 557 26.29 -2.38 -15.32
N GLU A 558 26.09 -1.35 -14.47
CA GLU A 558 24.92 -0.48 -14.55
C GLU A 558 24.93 0.39 -15.80
N ALA A 559 26.09 0.95 -16.17
CA ALA A 559 26.22 1.72 -17.40
C ALA A 559 25.85 0.86 -18.62
N GLN A 560 26.33 -0.38 -18.68
CA GLN A 560 25.97 -1.33 -19.72
C GLN A 560 24.47 -1.62 -19.77
N SER A 561 23.84 -1.84 -18.61
CA SER A 561 22.38 -2.04 -18.51
C SER A 561 21.59 -0.82 -18.98
N VAL A 562 22.04 0.39 -18.64
CA VAL A 562 21.43 1.65 -19.09
C VAL A 562 21.57 1.82 -20.62
N PHE A 563 22.72 1.46 -21.19
CA PHE A 563 22.91 1.49 -22.64
C PHE A 563 21.95 0.51 -23.36
N GLU A 564 21.75 -0.68 -22.82
CA GLU A 564 20.81 -1.67 -23.36
C GLU A 564 19.35 -1.18 -23.26
N ALA A 565 18.97 -0.59 -22.13
CA ALA A 565 17.66 0.03 -21.96
C ALA A 565 17.43 1.20 -22.93
N GLN A 566 18.43 2.06 -23.13
CA GLN A 566 18.38 3.16 -24.09
C GLN A 566 18.23 2.66 -25.53
N ARG A 567 18.91 1.55 -25.88
CA ARG A 567 18.77 0.91 -27.18
C ARG A 567 17.36 0.34 -27.39
N ALA A 568 16.84 -0.39 -26.41
CA ALA A 568 15.47 -0.94 -26.47
C ALA A 568 14.42 0.18 -26.62
N ALA A 569 14.54 1.26 -25.83
CA ALA A 569 13.66 2.42 -25.93
C ALA A 569 13.76 3.10 -27.30
N SER A 570 14.95 3.18 -27.89
CA SER A 570 15.15 3.74 -29.24
C SER A 570 14.49 2.88 -30.32
N GLU A 571 14.58 1.55 -30.20
CA GLU A 571 13.92 0.58 -31.08
C GLU A 571 12.38 0.70 -30.98
N GLU A 572 11.83 0.85 -29.78
CA GLU A 572 10.39 1.08 -29.58
C GLU A 572 9.91 2.43 -30.16
N VAL A 573 10.65 3.51 -29.92
CA VAL A 573 10.35 4.83 -30.51
C VAL A 573 10.35 4.75 -32.03
N GLN A 574 11.27 3.97 -32.62
CA GLN A 574 11.31 3.75 -34.06
C GLN A 574 10.12 2.92 -34.56
N ALA A 575 9.71 1.88 -33.83
CA ALA A 575 8.52 1.10 -34.14
C ALA A 575 7.23 1.96 -34.07
N LEU A 576 7.10 2.80 -33.03
CA LEU A 576 6.00 3.76 -32.88
C LEU A 576 5.94 4.76 -34.04
N ARG A 577 7.10 5.31 -34.46
CA ARG A 577 7.16 6.21 -35.63
C ARG A 577 6.70 5.52 -36.91
N THR A 578 7.09 4.26 -37.11
CA THR A 578 6.65 3.46 -38.27
C THR A 578 5.13 3.25 -38.22
N GLY A 579 4.58 2.81 -37.08
CA GLY A 579 3.14 2.61 -36.91
C GLY A 579 2.31 3.88 -37.11
N LEU A 580 2.80 5.04 -36.64
CA LEU A 580 2.17 6.34 -36.91
C LEU A 580 2.18 6.70 -38.40
N GLY A 581 3.24 6.33 -39.13
CA GLY A 581 3.33 6.50 -40.57
C GLY A 581 2.29 5.67 -41.32
N GLU A 582 2.12 4.41 -40.93
CA GLU A 582 1.11 3.50 -41.50
C GLU A 582 -0.32 3.98 -41.22
N LEU A 583 -0.60 4.41 -39.98
CA LEU A 583 -1.90 4.97 -39.60
C LEU A 583 -2.23 6.22 -40.41
N ARG A 584 -1.26 7.12 -40.60
CA ARG A 584 -1.43 8.32 -41.43
C ARG A 584 -1.74 7.95 -42.88
N ALA A 585 -1.05 6.97 -43.44
CA ALA A 585 -1.31 6.48 -44.80
C ALA A 585 -2.73 5.88 -44.93
N ALA A 586 -3.18 5.13 -43.94
CA ALA A 586 -4.54 4.57 -43.89
C ALA A 586 -5.61 5.68 -43.81
N LEU A 587 -5.38 6.72 -43.02
CA LEU A 587 -6.27 7.89 -42.92
C LEU A 587 -6.38 8.66 -44.24
N GLU A 588 -5.26 8.91 -44.93
CA GLU A 588 -5.28 9.58 -46.23
C GLU A 588 -6.00 8.73 -47.29
N LYS A 589 -5.84 7.40 -47.25
CA LYS A 589 -6.61 6.49 -48.11
C LYS A 589 -8.12 6.58 -47.83
N GLN A 590 -8.53 6.50 -46.57
CA GLN A 590 -9.95 6.66 -46.22
C GLN A 590 -10.51 8.02 -46.66
N ARG A 591 -9.71 9.09 -46.53
CA ARG A 591 -10.09 10.42 -46.99
C ARG A 591 -10.31 10.46 -48.50
N ALA A 592 -9.43 9.82 -49.28
CA ALA A 592 -9.58 9.71 -50.73
C ALA A 592 -10.82 8.90 -51.12
N ASP A 593 -11.07 7.77 -50.45
CA ASP A 593 -12.24 6.92 -50.67
C ASP A 593 -13.55 7.70 -50.40
N VAL A 594 -13.59 8.49 -49.32
CA VAL A 594 -14.74 9.35 -48.98
C VAL A 594 -14.96 10.44 -50.04
N GLN A 595 -13.88 11.05 -50.57
CA GLN A 595 -13.99 12.03 -51.64
C GLN A 595 -14.52 11.40 -52.94
N GLN A 596 -14.06 10.20 -53.28
CA GLN A 596 -14.55 9.45 -54.44
C GLN A 596 -16.03 9.08 -54.30
N TRP A 597 -16.45 8.62 -53.11
CA TRP A 597 -17.85 8.35 -52.80
C TRP A 597 -18.72 9.59 -52.99
N ARG A 598 -18.26 10.74 -52.48
CA ARG A 598 -18.98 12.00 -52.61
C ARG A 598 -19.15 12.41 -54.08
N ALA A 599 -18.08 12.31 -54.87
CA ALA A 599 -18.12 12.63 -56.30
C ALA A 599 -18.97 11.65 -57.13
N SER A 600 -19.23 10.44 -56.64
CA SER A 600 -20.11 9.47 -57.31
C SER A 600 -21.60 9.67 -56.95
N ILE A 601 -21.88 10.37 -55.85
CA ILE A 601 -23.23 10.70 -55.38
C ILE A 601 -23.71 12.03 -55.99
N GLU A 602 -22.80 12.99 -56.14
CA GLU A 602 -23.01 14.25 -56.90
C GLU A 602 -23.14 13.95 -58.40
#